data_AF-A0AAN0LVN1-F1
#
_entry.id   AF-A0AAN0LVN1-F1
#
_cell.length_a   1.000
_cell.length_b   1.000
_cell.length_c   1.000
_cell.angle_alpha   90.00
_cell.angle_beta   90.00
_cell.angle_gamma   90.00
#
_symmetry.space_group_name_H-M   'P 1'
#
loop_
_entity.id
_entity.type
_entity.pdbx_description
1 polymer ?
#
loop_
_entity_poly.entity_id
_entity_poly.type
_entity_poly.pdbx_seq_one_letter_code
_entity_poly.pdbx_strand_id
1 'polypeptide(L)' 'MDHNPNFIIPTWNFKGTHLGIDARKVVATGITPVINTGIANKKAGLGQIGAGTVHPPIECFEKAIAAYAQKLGMEG' A
#
# COMPACT_ATOMS: atom_id res chain seq x y z
N MET A 1 12.20 6.95 -9.06
CA MET A 1 11.68 5.81 -9.85
C MET A 1 10.24 5.59 -9.40
N ASP A 2 9.29 5.67 -10.31
CA ASP A 2 7.84 5.51 -10.05
C ASP A 2 7.25 4.23 -10.67
N HIS A 3 7.94 3.64 -11.66
CA HIS A 3 7.56 2.38 -12.32
C HIS A 3 8.73 1.39 -12.43
N ASN A 4 8.43 0.09 -12.40
CA ASN A 4 9.40 -0.99 -12.56
C ASN A 4 9.41 -1.50 -14.02
N PRO A 5 10.51 -1.32 -14.78
CA PRO A 5 10.57 -1.74 -16.19
C PRO A 5 10.62 -3.26 -16.38
N ASN A 6 10.93 -4.03 -15.34
CA ASN A 6 10.98 -5.50 -15.43
C ASN A 6 9.59 -6.16 -15.37
N PHE A 7 8.57 -5.43 -14.92
CA PHE A 7 7.19 -5.93 -14.81
C PHE A 7 6.27 -4.96 -15.54
N ILE A 8 5.97 -5.26 -16.80
CA ILE A 8 5.18 -4.39 -17.69
C ILE A 8 3.71 -4.80 -17.70
N ILE A 9 2.80 -3.83 -17.86
CA ILE A 9 1.36 -4.05 -18.01
C ILE A 9 0.99 -3.83 -19.49
N PRO A 10 0.70 -4.90 -20.28
CA PRO A 10 0.49 -4.79 -21.72
C PRO A 10 -0.64 -3.82 -22.09
N THR A 11 -1.74 -3.85 -21.34
CA THR A 11 -2.91 -2.99 -21.57
C THR A 11 -2.67 -1.52 -21.24
N TRP A 12 -1.54 -1.18 -20.60
CA TRP A 12 -1.13 0.20 -20.29
C TRP A 12 0.04 0.64 -21.19
N ASN A 13 0.01 0.27 -22.48
CA ASN A 13 1.09 0.54 -23.43
C ASN A 13 2.46 0.02 -22.96
N PHE A 14 2.47 -1.17 -22.35
CA PHE A 14 3.67 -1.79 -21.78
C PHE A 14 4.40 -0.93 -20.73
N LYS A 15 3.70 0.02 -20.09
CA LYS A 15 4.24 0.76 -18.95
C LYS A 15 4.58 -0.21 -17.82
N GLY A 16 5.70 0.05 -17.13
CA GLY A 16 6.08 -0.69 -15.92
C GLY A 16 5.02 -0.58 -14.81
N THR A 17 4.95 -1.56 -13.92
CA THR A 17 4.08 -1.52 -12.72
C THR A 17 4.53 -0.42 -11.77
N HIS A 18 3.59 0.17 -11.03
CA HIS A 18 3.94 1.14 -9.98
C HIS A 18 4.87 0.51 -8.94
N LEU A 19 5.90 1.25 -8.51
CA LEU A 19 6.88 0.79 -7.53
C LEU A 19 7.08 1.82 -6.42
N GLY A 20 7.06 1.34 -5.18
CA GLY A 20 7.32 2.15 -3.99
C GLY A 20 6.09 2.94 -3.55
N ILE A 21 5.56 2.61 -2.37
CA ILE A 21 4.53 3.43 -1.72
C ILE A 21 5.25 4.48 -0.89
N ASP A 22 5.18 5.76 -1.29
CA ASP A 22 5.72 6.85 -0.51
C ASP A 22 4.74 7.22 0.62
N ALA A 23 5.09 6.84 1.84
CA ALA A 23 4.28 7.12 3.03
C ALA A 23 3.98 8.62 3.20
N ARG A 24 4.94 9.50 2.89
CA ARG A 24 4.76 10.96 3.01
C ARG A 24 3.70 11.45 2.04
N LYS A 25 3.71 10.93 0.81
CA LYS A 25 2.70 11.26 -0.20
C LYS A 25 1.32 10.73 0.19
N VAL A 26 1.25 9.52 0.77
CA VAL A 26 -0.01 8.96 1.30
C VAL A 26 -0.61 9.89 2.36
N VAL A 27 0.18 10.28 3.36
CA VAL A 27 -0.30 11.18 4.44
C VAL A 27 -0.64 12.58 3.90
N ALA A 28 0.22 13.15 3.04
CA ALA A 28 -0.01 14.50 2.50
C ALA A 28 -1.25 14.60 1.59
N THR A 29 -1.60 13.51 0.89
CA THR A 29 -2.73 13.50 -0.05
C THR A 29 -4.01 12.91 0.54
N GLY A 30 -3.93 12.17 1.64
CA GLY A 30 -5.03 11.37 2.19
C GLY A 30 -5.42 10.16 1.33
N ILE A 31 -4.70 9.89 0.23
CA ILE A 31 -5.00 8.77 -0.68
C ILE A 31 -4.22 7.54 -0.24
N THR A 32 -4.94 6.55 0.31
CA THR A 32 -4.35 5.27 0.72
C THR A 32 -4.30 4.26 -0.42
N PRO A 33 -3.35 3.30 -0.39
CA PRO A 33 -3.28 2.23 -1.38
C PRO A 33 -4.56 1.39 -1.44
N VAL A 34 -4.93 1.00 -2.66
CA VAL A 34 -6.05 0.09 -2.91
C VAL A 34 -5.50 -1.34 -2.98
N ILE A 35 -6.03 -2.26 -2.18
CA ILE A 35 -5.57 -3.65 -2.09
C ILE A 35 -6.71 -4.59 -2.48
N ASN A 36 -6.52 -5.40 -3.52
CA ASN A 36 -7.41 -6.51 -3.83
C ASN A 36 -7.00 -7.74 -3.02
N THR A 37 -7.94 -8.35 -2.30
CA THR A 37 -7.68 -9.49 -1.42
C THR A 37 -8.84 -10.48 -1.42
N GLY A 38 -8.56 -11.72 -1.02
CA GLY A 38 -9.58 -12.71 -0.69
C GLY A 38 -10.23 -12.40 0.66
N ILE A 39 -11.54 -12.67 0.78
CA ILE A 39 -12.27 -12.59 2.04
C ILE A 39 -12.22 -13.99 2.66
N ALA A 40 -11.47 -14.14 3.75
CA ALA A 40 -11.39 -15.38 4.50
C ALA A 40 -12.60 -15.54 5.45
N ASN A 41 -13.05 -16.78 5.65
CA ASN A 41 -14.06 -17.08 6.66
C ASN A 41 -13.53 -16.78 8.06
N LYS A 42 -14.38 -16.23 8.92
CA LYS A 42 -14.04 -15.97 10.34
C LYS A 42 -13.74 -17.24 11.13
N LYS A 43 -14.36 -18.38 10.78
CA LYS A 43 -14.08 -19.68 11.40
C LYS A 43 -12.89 -20.33 10.72
N ALA A 44 -11.89 -20.70 11.51
CA ALA A 44 -10.69 -21.39 11.04
C ALA A 44 -11.06 -22.70 10.31
N GLY A 45 -10.31 -23.01 9.25
CA GLY A 45 -10.49 -24.23 8.45
C GLY A 45 -11.56 -24.17 7.36
N LEU A 46 -12.39 -23.12 7.29
CA LEU A 46 -13.43 -22.99 6.25
C LEU A 46 -12.94 -22.29 4.97
N GLY A 47 -11.77 -21.65 4.99
CA GLY A 47 -11.14 -21.09 3.80
C GLY A 47 -11.75 -19.77 3.30
N GLN A 48 -11.55 -19.48 2.02
CA GLN A 48 -11.99 -18.24 1.37
C GLN A 48 -13.49 -18.30 1.00
N ILE A 49 -14.21 -17.21 1.27
CA ILE A 49 -15.66 -17.08 1.01
C ILE A 49 -16.01 -15.96 0.03
N GLY A 50 -15.01 -15.24 -0.48
CA GLY A 50 -15.22 -14.15 -1.44
C GLY A 50 -13.92 -13.43 -1.77
N ALA A 51 -14.02 -12.30 -2.45
CA ALA A 51 -12.92 -11.39 -2.73
C ALA A 51 -13.44 -9.96 -2.75
N GLY A 52 -12.55 -8.99 -2.54
CA GLY A 52 -12.92 -7.58 -2.57
C GLY A 52 -11.71 -6.68 -2.46
N THR A 53 -12.01 -5.39 -2.37
CA THR A 53 -11.01 -4.34 -2.28
C THR A 53 -11.03 -3.74 -0.88
N VAL A 54 -9.85 -3.50 -0.33
CA VAL A 54 -9.67 -2.86 0.98
C VAL A 54 -8.64 -1.74 0.89
N HIS A 55 -8.70 -0.85 1.88
CA HIS A 55 -7.70 0.20 2.08
C HIS A 55 -7.01 -0.05 3.43
N PRO A 56 -5.68 0.11 3.51
CA PRO A 56 -4.99 0.11 4.79
C PRO A 56 -5.41 1.33 5.63
N PRO A 57 -5.44 1.22 6.96
CA PRO A 57 -5.64 2.36 7.84
C PRO A 57 -4.55 3.42 7.62
N ILE A 58 -4.91 4.70 7.51
CA ILE A 58 -3.95 5.77 7.22
C ILE A 58 -2.92 5.93 8.35
N GLU A 59 -3.30 5.58 9.58
CA GLU A 59 -2.51 5.70 10.79
C GLU A 59 -1.23 4.87 10.74
N CYS A 60 -1.17 3.80 9.92
CA CYS A 60 0.05 3.04 9.76
C CYS A 60 1.13 3.84 9.02
N PHE A 61 0.75 4.72 8.08
CA PHE A 61 1.67 5.59 7.37
C PHE A 61 2.10 6.78 8.23
N GLU A 62 1.17 7.38 8.98
CA GLU A 62 1.47 8.47 9.92
C GLU A 62 2.51 8.02 10.96
N LYS A 63 2.28 6.85 11.58
CA LYS A 63 3.22 6.26 12.53
C LYS A 63 4.57 5.95 11.91
N ALA A 64 4.59 5.46 10.66
CA ALA A 64 5.84 5.17 9.96
C ALA A 64 6.67 6.44 9.71
N ILE A 65 6.04 7.55 9.30
CA ILE A 65 6.73 8.83 9.10
C ILE A 65 7.24 9.38 10.43
N ALA A 66 6.42 9.36 11.49
CA ALA A 66 6.82 9.84 12.81
C ALA A 66 8.05 9.06 13.33
N ALA A 67 8.03 7.73 13.23
CA ALA A 67 9.16 6.88 13.60
C ALA A 67 10.41 7.15 12.73
N TYR A 68 10.21 7.41 11.43
CA TYR A 68 11.32 7.74 10.53
C TYR A 68 11.95 9.10 10.85
N ALA A 69 11.14 10.12 11.19
CA ALA A 69 11.62 11.43 11.63
C ALA A 69 12.42 11.32 12.93
N GLN A 70 11.91 10.58 13.92
CA GLN A 70 12.62 10.31 15.17
C GLN A 70 13.98 9.62 14.91
N LYS A 71 14.03 8.64 13.99
CA LYS A 71 15.27 7.96 13.61
C LYS A 71 16.29 8.91 12.97
N LEU A 72 15.84 9.96 12.28
CA LEU A 72 16.69 10.99 11.68
C LEU A 72 17.14 12.06 12.68
N GLY A 73 16.77 11.95 13.96
CA GLY A 73 17.10 12.95 14.98
C GLY A 73 16.27 14.22 14.87
N MET A 74 15.12 14.16 14.19
CA MET A 74 14.16 15.27 14.18
C MET A 74 13.34 15.20 15.47
N GLU A 75 13.53 16.17 16.35
CA GLU A 75 12.66 16.35 17.52
C GLU A 75 11.32 16.96 17.06
N GLY A 76 10.22 16.33 17.46
CA GLY A 76 8.86 16.77 17.18
C GLY A 76 8.36 17.82 18.16
#